data_AF-A0A3A0UPN8-F1
#
_entry.id   AF-A0A3A0UPN8-F1
#
_cell.length_a   1.000
_cell.length_b   1.000
_cell.length_c   1.000
_cell.angle_alpha   90.00
_cell.angle_beta   90.00
_cell.angle_gamma   90.00
#
_symmetry.space_group_name_H-M   'P 1'
#
loop_
_entity.id
_entity.type
_entity.pdbx_description
1 polymer ?
#
loop_
_entity_poly.entity_id
_entity_poly.type
_entity_poly.pdbx_seq_one_letter_code
_entity_poly.pdbx_strand_id
1 'polypeptide(L)'
;PNHHDLLKAVSVEVDSKVRGRIKAVYNDGSLSPLDKVIQAMLKAMPLDEERYADMEVWLAFQYELHEVGKDSMGNEIFTLIKASMSFLEEHDLLDTSLNQYVAIMKMHALLDGLALHKLLNPEQMINEDIEHLIESEVKSWLRR
;
A
#
# COMPACT_ATOMS: atom_id res chain seq x y z
N PRO A 1 24.51 4.49 19.62
CA PRO A 1 23.58 3.58 18.90
C PRO A 1 24.35 2.70 17.92
N ASN A 2 24.05 1.39 17.89
CA ASN A 2 24.64 0.48 16.89
C ASN A 2 23.84 0.56 15.56
N HIS A 3 24.29 -0.15 14.51
CA HIS A 3 23.63 -0.16 13.19
C HIS A 3 22.15 -0.58 13.28
N HIS A 4 21.87 -1.67 14.01
CA HIS A 4 20.54 -2.21 14.21
C HIS A 4 19.57 -1.18 14.84
N ASP A 5 20.02 -0.50 15.90
CA ASP A 5 19.23 0.50 16.62
C ASP A 5 18.90 1.70 15.73
N LEU A 6 19.85 2.11 14.88
CA LEU A 6 19.64 3.21 13.92
C LEU A 6 18.65 2.80 12.83
N LEU A 7 18.82 1.62 12.22
CA LEU A 7 17.93 1.17 11.16
C LEU A 7 16.51 0.97 11.68
N LYS A 8 16.35 0.43 12.89
CA LYS A 8 15.05 0.33 13.56
C LYS A 8 14.41 1.69 13.79
N ALA A 9 15.16 2.67 14.29
CA ALA A 9 14.65 4.01 14.54
C ALA A 9 14.17 4.68 13.24
N VAL A 10 14.94 4.56 12.16
CA VAL A 10 14.57 5.10 10.85
C VAL A 10 13.37 4.35 10.26
N SER A 11 13.30 3.02 10.39
CA SER A 11 12.16 2.23 9.91
C SER A 11 10.86 2.63 10.62
N VAL A 12 10.89 2.95 11.91
CA VAL A 12 9.72 3.45 12.66
C VAL A 12 9.28 4.82 12.15
N GLU A 13 10.23 5.70 11.82
CA GLU A 13 9.91 7.02 11.27
C GLU A 13 9.31 6.91 9.87
N VAL A 14 9.88 6.06 9.00
CA VAL A 14 9.35 5.78 7.66
C VAL A 14 7.90 5.31 7.74
N ASP A 15 7.65 4.34 8.62
CA ASP A 15 6.32 3.81 8.87
C ASP A 15 5.33 4.92 9.32
N SER A 16 5.73 5.75 10.29
CA SER A 16 4.95 6.91 10.74
C SER A 16 4.59 7.87 9.60
N LYS A 17 5.55 8.18 8.72
CA LYS A 17 5.32 9.02 7.53
C LYS A 17 4.31 8.41 6.57
N VAL A 18 4.45 7.11 6.25
CA VAL A 18 3.53 6.39 5.36
C VAL A 18 2.10 6.43 5.92
N ARG A 19 1.91 6.08 7.20
CA ARG A 19 0.61 6.17 7.88
C ARG A 19 0.05 7.60 7.86
N GLY A 20 0.91 8.59 8.07
CA GLY A 20 0.54 10.01 8.01
C GLY A 20 -0.04 10.42 6.65
N ARG A 21 0.62 10.01 5.56
CA ARG A 21 0.16 10.27 4.18
C ARG A 21 -1.18 9.60 3.90
N ILE A 22 -1.36 8.34 4.31
CA ILE A 22 -2.62 7.59 4.16
C ILE A 22 -3.75 8.27 4.95
N LYS A 23 -3.49 8.65 6.20
CA LYS A 23 -4.48 9.33 7.05
C LYS A 23 -4.91 10.67 6.46
N ALA A 24 -3.97 11.43 5.87
CA ALA A 24 -4.27 12.69 5.21
C ALA A 24 -5.26 12.49 4.05
N VAL A 25 -5.10 11.43 3.24
CA VAL A 25 -6.03 11.08 2.16
C VAL A 25 -7.45 10.82 2.69
N TYR A 26 -7.59 10.01 3.73
CA TYR A 26 -8.93 9.71 4.29
C TYR A 26 -9.62 10.93 4.90
N ASN A 27 -8.84 11.88 5.43
CA ASN A 27 -9.34 13.14 5.97
C ASN A 27 -9.63 14.22 4.91
N ASP A 28 -9.23 14.00 3.66
CA ASP A 28 -9.48 14.97 2.59
C ASP A 28 -10.97 14.99 2.22
N GLY A 29 -11.65 16.10 2.52
CA GLY A 29 -13.08 16.27 2.23
C GLY A 29 -13.39 16.49 0.74
N SER A 30 -12.37 16.73 -0.10
CA SER A 30 -12.54 16.96 -1.54
C SER A 30 -12.56 15.67 -2.37
N LEU A 31 -12.06 14.56 -1.81
CA LEU A 31 -11.99 13.27 -2.50
C LEU A 31 -13.28 12.46 -2.31
N SER A 32 -13.70 11.78 -3.38
CA SER A 32 -14.76 10.78 -3.29
C SER A 32 -14.30 9.55 -2.47
N PRO A 33 -15.22 8.73 -1.93
CA PRO A 33 -14.82 7.53 -1.19
C PRO A 33 -13.94 6.58 -2.00
N LEU A 34 -14.21 6.43 -3.31
CA LEU A 34 -13.39 5.63 -4.22
C LEU A 34 -11.98 6.21 -4.37
N ASP A 35 -11.90 7.53 -4.62
CA ASP A 35 -10.60 8.21 -4.78
C ASP A 35 -9.76 8.11 -3.52
N LYS A 36 -10.38 8.17 -2.33
CA LYS A 36 -9.66 7.98 -1.05
C LYS A 36 -8.98 6.62 -0.97
N VAL A 37 -9.67 5.55 -1.36
CA VAL A 37 -9.10 4.20 -1.34
C VAL A 37 -7.94 4.08 -2.32
N ILE A 38 -8.14 4.53 -3.56
CA ILE A 38 -7.10 4.47 -4.60
C ILE A 38 -5.88 5.29 -4.16
N GLN A 39 -6.08 6.54 -3.74
CA GLN A 39 -4.99 7.41 -3.30
C GLN A 39 -4.28 6.86 -2.06
N ALA A 40 -5.00 6.27 -1.10
CA ALA A 40 -4.39 5.66 0.07
C ALA A 40 -3.43 4.52 -0.29
N MET A 41 -3.83 3.67 -1.25
CA MET A 41 -2.96 2.60 -1.76
C MET A 41 -1.74 3.17 -2.50
N LEU A 42 -1.94 4.19 -3.34
CA LEU A 42 -0.84 4.87 -4.03
C LEU A 42 0.16 5.55 -3.08
N LYS A 43 -0.27 6.03 -1.91
CA LYS A 43 0.64 6.59 -0.89
C LYS A 43 1.57 5.56 -0.25
N ALA A 44 1.25 4.27 -0.36
CA ALA A 44 2.13 3.18 0.06
C ALA A 44 3.15 2.77 -1.03
N MET A 45 3.01 3.27 -2.27
CA MET A 45 3.85 2.88 -3.41
C MET A 45 5.06 3.81 -3.59
N PRO A 46 6.23 3.31 -4.01
CA PRO A 46 7.45 4.08 -4.24
C PRO A 46 7.42 4.84 -5.58
N LEU A 47 6.49 5.79 -5.71
CA LEU A 47 6.22 6.51 -6.98
C LEU A 47 6.93 7.86 -7.09
N ASP A 48 7.61 8.32 -6.04
CA ASP A 48 8.47 9.50 -6.07
C ASP A 48 9.74 9.25 -5.24
N GLU A 49 10.70 10.18 -5.29
CA GLU A 49 12.00 10.04 -4.64
C GLU A 49 11.88 9.80 -3.13
N GLU A 50 10.96 10.48 -2.45
CA GLU A 50 10.75 10.32 -1.01
C GLU A 50 10.21 8.92 -0.69
N ARG A 51 9.14 8.50 -1.40
CA ARG A 51 8.52 7.19 -1.19
C ARG A 51 9.40 6.04 -1.64
N TYR A 52 10.30 6.27 -2.61
CA TYR A 52 11.33 5.32 -3.00
C TYR A 52 12.36 5.12 -1.88
N ALA A 53 12.89 6.21 -1.31
CA ALA A 53 13.82 6.14 -0.18
C ALA A 53 13.18 5.47 1.06
N ASP A 54 11.91 5.75 1.33
CA ASP A 54 11.13 5.06 2.37
C ASP A 54 11.10 3.54 2.14
N MET A 55 10.86 3.10 0.91
CA MET A 55 10.82 1.70 0.54
C MET A 55 12.21 1.01 0.61
N GLU A 56 13.29 1.73 0.30
CA GLU A 56 14.66 1.22 0.47
C GLU A 56 14.97 0.93 1.95
N VAL A 57 14.59 1.84 2.85
CA VAL A 57 14.74 1.63 4.30
C VAL A 57 13.92 0.43 4.75
N TRP A 58 12.66 0.32 4.30
CA TRP A 58 11.79 -0.80 4.63
C TRP A 58 12.42 -2.14 4.21
N LEU A 59 12.92 -2.23 2.97
CA LEU A 59 13.54 -3.47 2.48
C LEU A 59 14.81 -3.82 3.27
N ALA A 60 15.67 -2.83 3.54
CA ALA A 60 16.88 -3.03 4.33
C ALA A 60 16.57 -3.55 5.74
N PHE A 61 15.55 -2.99 6.39
CA PHE A 61 15.12 -3.41 7.72
C PHE A 61 14.55 -4.83 7.73
N GLN A 62 13.68 -5.16 6.76
CA GLN A 62 13.14 -6.52 6.65
C GLN A 62 14.21 -7.56 6.33
N TYR A 63 15.22 -7.18 5.56
CA TYR A 63 16.38 -8.04 5.32
C TYR A 63 17.18 -8.30 6.60
N GLU A 64 17.43 -7.26 7.42
CA GLU A 64 18.14 -7.42 8.70
C GLU A 64 17.38 -8.32 9.69
N LEU A 65 16.06 -8.20 9.73
CA LEU A 65 15.20 -9.08 10.54
C LEU A 65 15.09 -10.52 9.99
N HIS A 66 15.61 -10.79 8.78
CA HIS A 66 15.37 -12.03 8.03
C HIS A 66 13.88 -12.31 7.79
N GLU A 67 13.05 -11.26 7.70
CA GLU A 67 11.59 -11.36 7.57
C GLU A 67 11.08 -11.05 6.16
N VAL A 68 11.99 -10.81 5.20
CA VAL A 68 11.63 -10.69 3.78
C VAL A 68 10.89 -11.96 3.33
N GLY A 69 9.62 -11.79 2.93
CA GLY A 69 8.77 -12.87 2.44
C GLY A 69 8.19 -13.82 3.50
N LYS A 70 8.38 -13.54 4.80
CA LYS A 70 7.88 -14.42 5.88
C LYS A 70 6.50 -14.06 6.42
N ASP A 71 6.13 -12.79 6.45
CA ASP A 71 4.79 -12.34 6.88
C ASP A 71 4.17 -11.38 5.87
N SER A 72 3.60 -11.95 4.81
CA SER A 72 2.90 -11.17 3.78
C SER A 72 1.50 -10.77 4.25
N MET A 73 0.76 -11.62 4.97
CA MET A 73 -0.65 -11.37 5.29
C MET A 73 -0.93 -10.69 6.63
N GLY A 74 0.04 -10.61 7.55
CA GLY A 74 -0.07 -9.89 8.82
C GLY A 74 0.38 -8.43 8.75
N ASN A 75 0.80 -7.96 7.58
CA ASN A 75 1.45 -6.66 7.44
C ASN A 75 0.46 -5.49 7.29
N GLU A 76 1.00 -4.28 7.31
CA GLU A 76 0.21 -3.05 7.33
C GLU A 76 -0.53 -2.79 6.01
N ILE A 77 0.00 -3.31 4.90
CA ILE A 77 -0.66 -3.26 3.59
C ILE A 77 -1.93 -4.12 3.60
N PHE A 78 -1.87 -5.32 4.19
CA PHE A 78 -3.07 -6.14 4.37
C PHE A 78 -4.13 -5.40 5.22
N THR A 79 -3.70 -4.76 6.30
CA THR A 79 -4.58 -3.95 7.15
C THR A 79 -5.18 -2.77 6.39
N LEU A 80 -4.40 -2.08 5.57
CA LEU A 80 -4.86 -0.99 4.71
C LEU A 80 -5.93 -1.47 3.71
N ILE A 81 -5.70 -2.59 3.03
CA ILE A 81 -6.66 -3.13 2.04
C ILE A 81 -7.97 -3.49 2.74
N LYS A 82 -7.90 -4.18 3.88
CA LYS A 82 -9.08 -4.56 4.65
C LYS A 82 -9.87 -3.33 5.10
N ALA A 83 -9.20 -2.33 5.67
CA ALA A 83 -9.82 -1.07 6.08
C ALA A 83 -10.45 -0.34 4.89
N SER A 84 -9.80 -0.37 3.73
CA SER A 84 -10.31 0.25 2.50
C SER A 84 -11.58 -0.43 1.99
N MET A 85 -11.66 -1.76 2.05
CA MET A 85 -12.89 -2.49 1.70
C MET A 85 -14.02 -2.19 2.67
N SER A 86 -13.76 -2.20 3.98
CA SER A 86 -14.76 -1.82 4.98
C SER A 86 -15.25 -0.39 4.77
N PHE A 87 -14.36 0.53 4.43
CA PHE A 87 -14.72 1.91 4.11
C PHE A 87 -15.63 2.00 2.87
N LEU A 88 -15.36 1.25 1.80
CA LEU A 88 -16.26 1.20 0.63
C LEU A 88 -17.61 0.54 0.94
N GLU A 89 -17.62 -0.45 1.83
CA GLU A 89 -18.85 -1.11 2.30
C GLU A 89 -19.72 -0.14 3.12
N GLU A 90 -19.12 0.63 4.03
CA GLU A 90 -19.80 1.69 4.82
C GLU A 90 -20.39 2.80 3.93
N HIS A 91 -19.82 2.99 2.74
CA HIS A 91 -20.29 3.95 1.73
C HIS A 91 -21.22 3.32 0.67
N ASP A 92 -21.68 2.07 0.85
CA ASP A 92 -22.57 1.35 -0.07
C ASP A 92 -22.01 1.12 -1.49
N LEU A 93 -20.69 1.19 -1.65
CA LEU A 93 -20.02 1.05 -2.95
C LEU A 93 -19.56 -0.39 -3.24
N LEU A 94 -19.27 -1.18 -2.20
CA LEU A 94 -18.71 -2.52 -2.35
C LEU A 94 -19.75 -3.53 -2.88
N ASP A 95 -19.38 -4.34 -3.88
CA ASP A 95 -20.19 -5.43 -4.40
C ASP A 95 -20.45 -6.49 -3.32
N THR A 96 -21.72 -6.73 -2.99
CA THR A 96 -22.12 -7.67 -1.94
C THR A 96 -21.89 -9.13 -2.33
N SER A 97 -21.66 -9.41 -3.62
CA SER A 97 -21.28 -10.73 -4.12
C SER A 97 -19.76 -10.96 -4.14
N LEU A 98 -18.96 -9.92 -3.86
CA LEU A 98 -17.50 -10.01 -3.86
C LEU A 98 -17.01 -10.96 -2.76
N ASN A 99 -16.18 -11.93 -3.14
CA ASN A 99 -15.41 -12.69 -2.18
C ASN A 99 -14.27 -11.82 -1.64
N GLN A 100 -14.54 -11.11 -0.53
CA GLN A 100 -13.59 -10.16 0.06
C GLN A 100 -12.23 -10.81 0.38
N TYR A 101 -12.21 -12.05 0.86
CA TYR A 101 -10.94 -12.73 1.17
C TYR A 101 -10.06 -12.85 -0.08
N VAL A 102 -10.62 -13.35 -1.19
CA VAL A 102 -9.88 -13.49 -2.46
C VAL A 102 -9.45 -12.12 -3.00
N ALA A 103 -10.33 -11.11 -2.92
CA ALA A 103 -10.02 -9.76 -3.37
C ALA A 103 -8.88 -9.12 -2.55
N ILE A 104 -8.87 -9.30 -1.22
CA ILE A 104 -7.79 -8.82 -0.35
C ILE A 104 -6.49 -9.51 -0.70
N MET A 105 -6.49 -10.85 -0.83
CA MET A 105 -5.27 -11.59 -1.20
C MET A 105 -4.71 -11.13 -2.55
N LYS A 106 -5.59 -10.95 -3.55
CA LYS A 106 -5.21 -10.52 -4.89
C LYS A 106 -4.62 -9.11 -4.86
N MET A 107 -5.26 -8.18 -4.16
CA MET A 107 -4.77 -6.81 -4.04
C MET A 107 -3.44 -6.74 -3.28
N HIS A 108 -3.31 -7.53 -2.23
CA HIS A 108 -2.09 -7.60 -1.45
C HIS A 108 -0.91 -8.06 -2.31
N ALA A 109 -1.07 -9.17 -3.05
CA ALA A 109 -0.07 -9.66 -3.98
C ALA A 109 0.25 -8.65 -5.10
N LEU A 110 -0.75 -7.92 -5.58
CA LEU A 110 -0.57 -6.87 -6.58
C LEU A 110 0.28 -5.71 -6.03
N LEU A 111 -0.06 -5.18 -4.85
CA LEU A 111 0.67 -4.07 -4.24
C LEU A 111 2.12 -4.46 -3.93
N ASP A 112 2.35 -5.62 -3.31
CA ASP A 112 3.69 -6.12 -3.01
C ASP A 112 4.53 -6.29 -4.29
N GLY A 113 3.93 -6.92 -5.32
CA GLY A 113 4.58 -7.12 -6.61
C GLY A 113 4.95 -5.82 -7.28
N LEU A 114 4.01 -4.88 -7.39
CA LEU A 114 4.25 -3.57 -8.01
C LEU A 114 5.30 -2.76 -7.24
N ALA A 115 5.27 -2.78 -5.90
CA ALA A 115 6.21 -2.05 -5.07
C ALA A 115 7.63 -2.58 -5.26
N LEU A 116 7.80 -3.90 -5.24
CA LEU A 116 9.09 -4.55 -5.43
C LEU A 116 9.60 -4.36 -6.86
N HIS A 117 8.76 -4.49 -7.88
CA HIS A 117 9.15 -4.25 -9.27
C HIS A 117 9.56 -2.79 -9.49
N LYS A 118 8.84 -1.82 -8.90
CA LYS A 118 9.21 -0.41 -8.98
C LYS A 118 10.52 -0.11 -8.25
N LEU A 119 10.76 -0.74 -7.09
CA LEU A 119 12.01 -0.59 -6.34
C LEU A 119 13.21 -1.18 -7.11
N LEU A 120 13.07 -2.37 -7.69
CA LEU A 120 14.17 -3.08 -8.34
C LEU A 120 14.43 -2.61 -9.78
N ASN A 121 13.40 -2.13 -10.49
CA ASN A 121 13.49 -1.69 -11.88
C ASN A 121 12.72 -0.37 -12.10
N PRO A 122 13.14 0.74 -11.47
CA PRO A 122 12.35 1.98 -11.40
C PRO A 122 12.05 2.62 -12.76
N GLU A 123 12.92 2.41 -13.76
CA GLU A 123 12.75 2.94 -15.12
C GLU A 123 11.81 2.10 -15.99
N GLN A 124 11.61 0.82 -15.67
CA GLN A 124 10.78 -0.09 -16.48
C GLN A 124 9.32 -0.08 -16.02
N MET A 125 9.08 0.20 -14.73
CA MET A 125 7.73 0.34 -14.17
C MET A 125 7.32 1.81 -14.15
N ILE A 126 6.56 2.20 -15.16
CA ILE A 126 6.02 3.56 -15.30
C ILE A 126 4.95 3.79 -14.21
N ASN A 127 4.92 4.99 -13.63
CA ASN A 127 4.03 5.29 -12.51
C ASN A 127 2.55 5.20 -12.92
N GLU A 128 2.23 5.68 -14.12
CA GLU A 128 0.90 5.67 -14.71
C GLU A 128 0.35 4.25 -14.88
N ASP A 129 1.21 3.27 -15.18
CA ASP A 129 0.82 1.86 -15.27
C ASP A 129 0.46 1.29 -13.88
N ILE A 130 1.24 1.65 -12.85
CA ILE A 130 0.96 1.27 -11.46
C ILE A 130 -0.36 1.87 -11.00
N GLU A 131 -0.57 3.16 -11.27
CA GLU A 131 -1.80 3.88 -10.96
C GLU A 131 -3.01 3.22 -11.62
N HIS A 132 -2.90 2.91 -12.92
CA HIS A 132 -3.95 2.25 -13.68
C HIS A 132 -4.29 0.85 -13.14
N LEU A 133 -3.27 0.04 -12.83
CA LEU A 133 -3.47 -1.31 -12.29
C LEU A 133 -4.16 -1.29 -10.93
N ILE A 134 -3.75 -0.40 -10.04
CA ILE A 134 -4.36 -0.23 -8.72
C ILE A 134 -5.79 0.29 -8.85
N GLU A 135 -6.02 1.32 -9.67
CA GLU A 135 -7.36 1.86 -9.92
C GLU A 135 -8.29 0.79 -10.51
N SER A 136 -7.82 0.04 -11.52
CA SER A 136 -8.58 -1.03 -12.15
C SER A 136 -8.93 -2.12 -11.15
N GLU A 137 -8.01 -2.49 -10.26
CA GLU A 137 -8.26 -3.52 -9.24
C GLU A 137 -9.30 -3.04 -8.22
N VAL A 138 -9.17 -1.81 -7.70
CA VAL A 138 -10.14 -1.25 -6.75
C VAL A 138 -11.52 -1.14 -7.39
N LYS A 139 -11.60 -0.68 -8.65
CA LYS A 139 -12.87 -0.60 -9.39
C LYS A 139 -13.53 -1.97 -9.58
N SER A 140 -12.74 -3.04 -9.61
CA SER A 140 -13.29 -4.41 -9.71
C SER A 140 -14.07 -4.86 -8.47
N TRP A 141 -13.94 -4.16 -7.34
CA TRP A 141 -14.67 -4.44 -6.11
C TRP A 141 -16.04 -3.78 -6.04
N LEU A 142 -16.31 -2.85 -6.96
CA LEU A 142 -17.49 -2.00 -6.91
C LEU A 142 -18.73 -2.71 -7.47
N ARG A 143 -19.90 -2.35 -6.93
CA ARG A 143 -21.20 -2.72 -7.51
C ARG A 143 -21.26 -2.26 -8.98
N ARG A 144 -21.77 -3.13 -9.85
CA ARG A 144 -22.05 -2.80 -11.25
C ARG A 144 -23.35 -2.02 -11.42
#